data_AF-A0A3N5M5Y9-F1
#
_entry.id   AF-A0A3N5M5Y9-F1
#
_cell.length_a   1.000
_cell.length_b   1.000
_cell.length_c   1.000
_cell.angle_alpha   90.00
_cell.angle_beta   90.00
_cell.angle_gamma   90.00
#
_symmetry.space_group_name_H-M   'P 1'
#
loop_
_entity.id
_entity.type
_entity.pdbx_description
1 polymer ?
#
loop_
_entity_poly.entity_id
_entity_poly.type
_entity_poly.pdbx_seq_one_letter_code
_entity_poly.pdbx_strand_id
1 'polypeptide(L)' 'AGACLMLSSMLHSIATGNLLPASVRTVCVDINPAVVTKLADRGSFQAIGIVTDVGLFLEQLANELCAEA' A
#
# COMPACT_ATOMS: atom_id res chain seq x y z
N ALA A 1 -12.90 11.61 0.30
CA ALA A 1 -11.56 11.25 -0.20
C ALA A 1 -11.03 10.16 0.72
N GLY A 2 -10.67 8.99 0.19
CA GLY A 2 -10.16 7.86 0.96
C GLY A 2 -8.81 7.40 0.41
N ALA A 3 -8.11 6.59 1.20
CA ALA A 3 -6.90 5.90 0.77
C ALA A 3 -7.18 4.39 0.63
N CYS A 4 -6.41 3.69 -0.21
CA CYS A 4 -6.45 2.24 -0.32
C CYS A 4 -5.13 1.64 0.19
N LEU A 5 -5.22 0.83 1.25
CA LEU A 5 -4.13 0.03 1.77
C LEU A 5 -4.15 -1.36 1.13
N MET A 6 -3.05 -1.73 0.49
CA MET A 6 -2.86 -3.00 -0.20
C MET A 6 -1.81 -3.81 0.53
N LEU A 7 -2.23 -4.90 1.17
CA LEU A 7 -1.45 -5.64 2.17
C LEU A 7 -1.10 -7.04 1.64
N SER A 8 0.16 -7.27 1.27
CA SER A 8 0.78 -8.55 0.88
C SER A 8 -0.08 -9.47 -0.02
N SER A 9 -0.83 -8.88 -0.96
CA SER A 9 -1.85 -9.58 -1.75
C SER A 9 -1.70 -9.29 -3.25
N MET A 10 -0.48 -9.41 -3.76
CA MET A 10 -0.05 -9.14 -5.15
C MET A 10 -1.17 -9.01 -6.19
N LEU A 11 -1.90 -10.09 -6.51
CA LEU A 11 -2.92 -10.09 -7.57
C LEU A 11 -4.09 -9.14 -7.27
N HIS A 12 -4.58 -9.14 -6.03
CA HIS A 12 -5.64 -8.23 -5.60
C HIS A 12 -5.17 -6.78 -5.57
N SER A 13 -3.93 -6.53 -5.12
CA SER A 13 -3.35 -5.19 -5.11
C SER A 13 -3.25 -4.62 -6.53
N ILE A 14 -2.74 -5.40 -7.48
CA ILE A 14 -2.63 -5.02 -8.90
C ILE A 14 -4.02 -4.80 -9.52
N ALA A 15 -4.95 -5.74 -9.32
CA ALA A 15 -6.31 -5.64 -9.86
C ALA A 15 -7.07 -4.44 -9.28
N THR A 16 -7.01 -4.25 -7.96
CA THR A 16 -7.66 -3.12 -7.28
C THR A 16 -7.06 -1.81 -7.73
N GLY A 17 -5.72 -1.72 -7.80
CA GLY A 17 -5.04 -0.58 -8.38
C GLY A 17 -5.63 -0.26 -9.74
N ASN A 18 -5.83 -1.24 -10.64
CA ASN A 18 -6.31 -1.06 -12.03
C ASN A 18 -7.68 -0.40 -12.11
N LEU A 19 -8.49 -0.55 -11.06
CA LEU A 19 -9.85 -0.04 -11.00
C LEU A 19 -9.96 1.30 -10.27
N LEU A 20 -8.96 1.67 -9.46
CA LEU A 20 -9.00 2.90 -8.68
C LEU A 20 -8.69 4.13 -9.53
N PRO A 21 -9.46 5.22 -9.39
CA PRO A 21 -9.20 6.46 -10.11
C PRO A 21 -7.97 7.17 -9.55
N ALA A 22 -7.40 8.04 -10.38
CA ALA A 22 -6.18 8.77 -10.08
C ALA A 22 -6.22 9.64 -8.80
N SER A 23 -7.40 10.00 -8.34
CA SER A 23 -7.60 10.78 -7.13
C SER A 23 -7.41 9.99 -5.83
N VAL A 24 -7.30 8.66 -5.89
CA VAL A 24 -7.17 7.80 -4.70
C VAL A 24 -5.69 7.57 -4.40
N ARG A 25 -5.26 7.93 -3.18
CA ARG A 25 -3.92 7.60 -2.71
C ARG A 25 -3.86 6.11 -2.37
N THR A 26 -2.89 5.41 -2.95
CA THR A 26 -2.67 3.98 -2.72
C THR A 26 -1.38 3.76 -1.94
N VAL A 27 -1.41 2.83 -0.99
CA VAL A 27 -0.24 2.39 -0.24
C VAL A 27 -0.12 0.88 -0.41
N CYS A 28 0.98 0.41 -0.98
CA CYS A 28 1.26 -1.00 -1.14
C CYS A 28 2.38 -1.42 -0.18
N VAL A 29 2.06 -2.39 0.68
CA VAL A 29 3.01 -3.01 1.61
C VAL A 29 3.14 -4.48 1.21
N ASP A 30 4.33 -4.87 0.78
CA ASP A 30 4.62 -6.24 0.38
C ASP A 30 6.11 -6.52 0.63
N ILE A 31 6.44 -7.73 1.07
CA ILE A 31 7.84 -8.14 1.29
C ILE A 31 8.57 -8.34 -0.04
N ASN A 32 7.84 -8.61 -1.12
CA ASN A 32 8.41 -8.81 -2.44
C ASN A 32 8.52 -7.48 -3.20
N PRO A 33 9.73 -6.98 -3.48
CA PRO A 33 9.93 -5.69 -4.16
C PRO A 33 9.31 -5.67 -5.56
N ALA A 34 9.19 -6.82 -6.25
CA ALA A 34 8.61 -6.88 -7.58
C ALA A 34 7.11 -6.53 -7.60
N VAL A 35 6.38 -6.78 -6.50
CA VAL A 35 4.97 -6.40 -6.37
C VAL A 35 4.85 -4.89 -6.21
N VAL A 36 5.68 -4.33 -5.35
CA VAL A 36 5.72 -2.89 -5.05
C VAL A 36 6.08 -2.09 -6.30
N THR A 37 7.10 -2.51 -7.06
CA THR A 37 7.48 -1.85 -8.32
C THR A 37 6.33 -1.82 -9.33
N LYS A 38 5.65 -2.96 -9.53
CA LYS A 38 4.51 -3.05 -10.47
C LYS A 38 3.36 -2.10 -10.13
N LEU A 39 3.16 -1.79 -8.86
CA LEU A 39 2.14 -0.85 -8.40
C LEU A 39 2.62 0.60 -8.41
N ALA A 40 3.90 0.83 -8.10
CA ALA A 40 4.52 2.15 -8.11
C ALA A 40 4.66 2.74 -9.53
N ASP A 41 4.77 1.89 -10.56
CA ASP A 41 4.84 2.29 -11.98
C ASP A 41 3.60 3.06 -12.48
N ARG A 42 2.57 3.19 -11.65
CA ARG A 42 1.29 3.84 -11.98
C ARG A 42 1.28 5.36 -11.74
N GLY A 43 2.46 5.93 -11.56
CA GLY A 43 2.68 7.35 -11.32
C GLY A 43 3.10 7.58 -9.88
N SER A 44 4.29 8.17 -9.73
CA SER A 44 4.98 8.42 -8.46
C SER A 44 4.20 9.29 -7.45
N PHE A 45 3.16 10.00 -7.89
CA PHE A 45 2.31 10.82 -7.01
C PHE A 45 1.14 10.05 -6.36
N GLN A 46 0.78 8.90 -6.92
CA GLN A 46 -0.46 8.20 -6.59
C GLN A 46 -0.24 7.00 -5.66
N ALA A 47 0.90 6.32 -5.82
CA ALA A 47 1.21 5.07 -5.15
C ALA A 47 2.47 5.18 -4.27
N ILE A 48 2.32 4.88 -3.00
CA ILE A 48 3.42 4.73 -2.04
C ILE A 48 3.73 3.25 -1.91
N GLY A 49 4.99 2.87 -2.16
CA GLY A 49 5.46 1.50 -2.05
C GLY A 49 6.35 1.30 -0.83
N ILE A 50 6.05 0.29 -0.01
CA ILE A 50 6.83 -0.05 1.19
C ILE A 50 7.21 -1.52 1.11
N VAL A 51 8.52 -1.79 1.04
CA VAL A 51 9.05 -3.15 1.02
C VAL A 51 9.38 -3.57 2.45
N THR A 52 8.47 -4.30 3.10
CA THR A 52 8.64 -4.78 4.48
C THR A 52 7.69 -5.94 4.77
N ASP A 53 7.87 -6.59 5.92
CA ASP A 53 6.91 -7.54 6.46
C ASP A 53 5.59 -6.82 6.82
N VAL A 54 4.47 -7.39 6.38
CA VAL A 54 3.16 -6.78 6.54
C VAL A 54 2.66 -6.81 8.00
N GLY A 55 3.04 -7.83 8.77
CA GLY A 55 2.70 -7.95 10.19
C GLY A 55 3.40 -6.87 11.01
N LEU A 56 4.71 -6.72 10.81
CA LEU A 56 5.51 -5.66 11.43
C LEU A 56 4.97 -4.27 11.09
N PHE A 57 4.62 -4.03 9.82
CA PHE A 57 4.02 -2.76 9.41
C PHE A 57 2.71 -2.47 10.14
N LEU A 58 1.81 -3.45 10.24
CA LEU A 58 0.52 -3.27 10.91
C LEU A 58 0.66 -3.08 12.41
N GLU A 59 1.61 -3.76 13.06
CA GLU A 59 1.93 -3.56 14.48
C GLU A 59 2.40 -2.13 14.74
N GLN A 60 3.36 -1.64 13.95
CA GLN A 60 3.84 -0.26 14.08
C GLN A 60 2.73 0.75 13.78
N LEU A 61 1.95 0.54 12.73
CA LEU A 61 0.83 1.40 12.38
C LEU A 61 -0.21 1.46 13.50
N ALA A 62 -0.54 0.31 14.11
CA ALA A 62 -1.47 0.27 15.23
C ALA A 62 -0.91 1.02 16.45
N ASN A 63 0.38 0.85 16.76
CA ASN A 63 1.03 1.57 17.86
C ASN A 63 1.00 3.09 17.66
N GLU A 64 1.32 3.58 16.46
CA GLU A 64 1.28 5.02 16.13
C GLU A 64 -0.15 5.57 16.23
N LEU A 65 -1.15 4.85 15.70
CA LEU A 65 -2.55 5.27 15.78
C LEU A 65 -3.11 5.28 17.20
N CYS A 66 -2.60 4.40 18.09
CA CYS A 66 -3.01 4.37 19.49
C CYS A 66 -2.22 5.35 20.37
N ALA A 67 -1.03 5.76 19.96
CA ALA A 67 -0.20 6.72 20.69
C ALA A 67 -0.71 8.18 20.56
N GLU A 68 -1.48 8.47 19.51
CA GLU A 68 -2.17 9.76 19.31
C GLU A 68 -3.58 9.82 19.96
N ALA A 69 -3.96 8.82 20.77
CA ALA A 69 -5.27 8.76 21.44
C ALA A 69 -5.23 9.19 22.92
#